data_AF-A0A2D1BT05-F1
#
_entry.id   AF-A0A2D1BT05-F1
#
_cell.length_a   1.000
_cell.length_b   1.000
_cell.length_c   1.000
_cell.angle_alpha   90.00
_cell.angle_beta   90.00
_cell.angle_gamma   90.00
#
_symmetry.space_group_name_H-M   'P 1'
#
loop_
_entity.id
_entity.type
_entity.pdbx_description
1 polymer ?
#
loop_
_entity_poly.entity_id
_entity_poly.type
_entity_poly.pdbx_seq_one_letter_code
_entity_poly.pdbx_strand_id
1 'polypeptide(L)'
;MDFLNRHVWLKRALMLLAILVATPFAGYLLLFVEVAGLEVAFTCLLIMLKPFLTWAQFQIDIIRATFKAISNNFHKHLASRPTVYFSHAAGSTAFFAITGVMFVSVAVWLPLFMVGAQYA
;
A
#
# COMPACT_ATOMS: atom_id res chain seq x y z
N MET A 1 4.76 -21.53 30.69
CA MET A 1 4.25 -22.86 30.27
C MET A 1 3.61 -23.65 31.43
N ASP A 2 3.84 -23.26 32.69
CA ASP A 2 3.37 -24.01 33.87
C ASP A 2 1.85 -23.95 34.14
N PHE A 3 1.16 -22.93 33.61
CA PHE A 3 -0.30 -22.82 33.78
C PHE A 3 -1.07 -23.88 32.97
N LEU A 4 -0.64 -24.15 31.73
CA LEU A 4 -1.29 -25.13 30.86
C LEU A 4 -1.01 -26.57 31.32
N ASN A 5 0.17 -26.81 31.90
CA ASN A 5 0.56 -28.12 32.42
C ASN A 5 -0.23 -28.49 33.69
N ARG A 6 -0.69 -27.49 34.45
CA ARG A 6 -1.54 -27.68 35.64
C ARG A 6 -2.96 -28.11 35.30
N HIS A 7 -3.43 -27.80 34.07
CA HIS A 7 -4.77 -28.15 33.60
C HIS A 7 -4.73 -28.94 32.29
N VAL A 8 -4.41 -30.24 32.40
CA VAL A 8 -4.31 -31.19 31.28
C VAL A 8 -5.58 -31.20 30.39
N TRP A 9 -6.76 -31.06 31.01
CA TRP A 9 -8.05 -30.99 30.32
C TRP A 9 -8.16 -29.76 29.41
N LEU A 10 -7.68 -28.60 29.88
CA LEU A 10 -7.69 -27.35 29.12
C LEU A 10 -6.74 -27.44 27.91
N LYS A 11 -5.55 -28.02 28.11
CA LYS A 11 -4.57 -28.28 27.02
C LYS A 11 -5.20 -29.15 25.93
N ARG A 12 -5.85 -30.26 26.30
CA ARG A 12 -6.50 -31.17 25.33
C ARG A 12 -7.68 -30.50 24.62
N ALA A 13 -8.50 -29.73 25.34
CA ALA A 13 -9.60 -28.98 24.74
C ALA A 13 -9.12 -27.97 23.69
N LEU A 14 -8.05 -27.23 23.97
CA LEU A 14 -7.45 -26.27 23.03
C LEU A 14 -6.87 -26.97 21.78
N MET A 15 -6.23 -28.12 21.95
CA MET A 15 -5.72 -28.91 20.82
C MET A 15 -6.85 -29.43 19.92
N LEU A 16 -7.92 -29.96 20.53
CA LEU A 16 -9.12 -30.39 19.79
C LEU A 16 -9.77 -29.23 19.04
N LEU A 17 -9.93 -28.08 19.70
CA LEU A 17 -10.48 -26.88 19.08
C LEU A 17 -9.66 -26.44 17.86
N ALA A 18 -8.33 -26.43 18.00
CA ALA A 18 -7.43 -26.07 16.90
C ALA A 18 -7.54 -27.03 15.71
N ILE A 19 -7.65 -28.34 15.97
CA ILE A 19 -7.87 -29.35 14.93
C ILE A 19 -9.25 -29.18 14.30
N LEU A 20 -10.29 -28.91 15.10
CA LEU A 20 -11.66 -28.70 14.61
C LEU A 20 -11.74 -27.52 13.62
N VAL A 21 -11.04 -26.42 13.93
CA VAL A 21 -10.94 -25.24 13.04
C VAL A 21 -10.16 -25.56 11.77
N ALA A 22 -9.17 -26.45 11.82
CA ALA A 22 -8.38 -26.87 10.67
C ALA A 22 -9.08 -27.95 9.80
N THR A 23 -10.05 -28.67 10.34
CA THR A 23 -10.81 -29.74 9.65
C THR A 23 -11.31 -29.37 8.25
N PRO A 24 -11.93 -28.21 8.00
CA PRO A 24 -12.41 -27.87 6.64
C PRO A 24 -11.29 -27.80 5.60
N PHE A 25 -10.05 -27.59 6.02
CA PHE A 25 -8.88 -27.51 5.13
C PHE A 25 -8.05 -28.81 5.12
N ALA A 26 -8.11 -29.58 6.20
CA ALA A 26 -7.30 -30.78 6.41
C ALA A 26 -8.09 -31.87 7.15
N GLY A 27 -9.18 -32.36 6.52
CA GLY A 27 -10.11 -33.32 7.14
C GLY A 27 -9.48 -34.65 7.57
N TYR A 28 -8.36 -35.04 6.97
CA TYR A 28 -7.58 -36.22 7.39
C TYR A 28 -7.00 -36.08 8.80
N LEU A 29 -6.87 -34.86 9.34
CA LEU A 29 -6.40 -34.66 10.72
C LEU A 29 -7.33 -35.33 11.74
N LEU A 30 -8.64 -35.45 11.47
CA LEU A 30 -9.56 -36.19 12.34
C LEU A 30 -9.27 -37.69 12.36
N LEU A 31 -8.88 -38.27 11.22
CA LEU A 31 -8.45 -39.68 11.15
C LEU A 31 -7.16 -39.88 11.96
N PHE A 32 -6.24 -38.91 11.94
CA PHE A 32 -5.05 -38.96 12.78
C PHE A 32 -5.39 -38.86 14.28
N VAL A 33 -6.41 -38.10 14.67
CA VAL A 33 -6.88 -38.05 16.07
C VAL A 33 -7.39 -39.43 16.51
N GLU A 34 -8.11 -40.13 15.65
CA GLU A 34 -8.68 -41.45 15.94
C GLU A 34 -7.61 -42.56 15.99
N VAL A 35 -6.65 -42.55 15.05
CA VAL A 35 -5.66 -43.64 14.90
C VAL A 35 -4.39 -43.41 15.75
N ALA A 36 -3.88 -42.19 15.79
CA ALA A 36 -2.58 -41.86 16.40
C ALA A 36 -2.70 -41.00 17.66
N GLY A 37 -3.92 -40.56 17.99
CA GLY A 37 -4.19 -39.72 19.15
C GLY A 37 -4.01 -38.22 18.89
N LEU A 38 -4.56 -37.45 19.82
CA LEU A 38 -4.73 -36.00 19.69
C LEU A 38 -3.40 -35.23 19.56
N GLU A 39 -2.37 -35.62 20.32
CA GLU A 39 -1.09 -34.91 20.34
C GLU A 39 -0.33 -35.08 19.02
N VAL A 40 -0.43 -36.25 18.39
CA VAL A 40 0.20 -36.53 17.09
C VAL A 40 -0.50 -35.73 15.98
N ALA A 41 -1.83 -35.74 15.97
CA ALA A 41 -2.62 -34.94 15.02
C ALA A 41 -2.34 -33.43 15.16
N PHE A 42 -2.22 -32.94 16.39
CA PHE A 42 -1.86 -31.54 16.66
C PHE A 42 -0.44 -31.20 16.17
N THR A 43 0.50 -32.12 16.33
CA THR A 43 1.87 -31.95 15.83
C THR A 43 1.92 -31.89 14.30
N CYS A 44 1.15 -32.76 13.62
CA CYS A 44 0.97 -32.70 12.16
C CYS A 44 0.39 -31.35 11.73
N LEU A 45 -0.63 -30.84 12.42
CA LEU A 45 -1.20 -29.52 12.16
C LEU A 45 -0.15 -28.40 12.28
N LEU A 46 0.71 -28.43 13.30
CA LEU A 46 1.79 -27.46 13.45
C LEU A 46 2.83 -27.54 12.33
N ILE A 47 3.19 -28.76 11.89
CA ILE A 47 4.10 -28.97 10.76
C ILE A 47 3.49 -28.37 9.48
N MET A 48 2.19 -28.60 9.27
CA MET A 48 1.45 -28.06 8.14
C MET A 48 1.33 -26.53 8.18
N LEU A 49 1.40 -25.90 9.36
CA LEU A 49 1.35 -24.45 9.51
C LEU A 49 2.65 -23.76 9.04
N LYS A 50 3.79 -24.47 9.08
CA LYS A 50 5.11 -23.93 8.70
C LYS A 50 5.14 -23.25 7.32
N PRO A 51 4.67 -23.87 6.21
CA PRO A 51 4.65 -23.22 4.90
C PRO A 51 3.78 -21.94 4.88
N PHE A 52 2.67 -21.90 5.63
CA PHE A 52 1.82 -20.71 5.73
C PHE A 52 2.53 -19.55 6.45
N LEU A 53 3.27 -19.86 7.52
CA LEU A 53 4.09 -18.88 8.22
C LEU A 53 5.19 -18.31 7.32
N THR A 54 5.87 -19.17 6.55
CA THR A 54 6.89 -18.74 5.59
C THR A 54 6.30 -17.88 4.49
N TRP A 55 5.14 -18.27 3.94
CA TRP A 55 4.43 -17.47 2.95
C TRP A 55 4.00 -16.11 3.51
N ALA A 56 3.46 -16.07 4.73
CA ALA A 56 3.06 -14.82 5.37
C ALA A 56 4.25 -13.88 5.61
N GLN A 57 5.38 -14.41 6.10
CA GLN A 57 6.62 -13.64 6.25
C GLN A 57 7.08 -13.04 4.92
N PHE A 58 7.08 -13.85 3.85
CA PHE A 58 7.43 -13.38 2.52
C PHE A 58 6.53 -12.24 2.03
N GLN A 59 5.22 -12.33 2.25
CA GLN A 59 4.29 -11.26 1.89
C GLN A 59 4.55 -9.98 2.70
N ILE A 60 4.80 -10.10 4.01
CA ILE A 60 5.15 -8.97 4.86
C ILE A 60 6.43 -8.29 4.36
N ASP A 61 7.43 -9.06 3.95
CA ASP A 61 8.69 -8.53 3.43
C ASP A 61 8.49 -7.82 2.08
N ILE A 62 7.65 -8.35 1.18
CA ILE A 62 7.28 -7.67 -0.07
C ILE A 62 6.61 -6.33 0.23
N ILE A 63 5.64 -6.30 1.13
CA ILE A 63 4.91 -5.08 1.48
C ILE A 63 5.88 -4.06 2.08
N ARG A 64 6.75 -4.48 2.99
CA ARG A 64 7.77 -3.62 3.59
C ARG A 64 8.73 -3.06 2.54
N ALA A 65 9.20 -3.91 1.62
CA ALA A 65 10.10 -3.50 0.55
C ALA A 65 9.41 -2.49 -0.39
N THR A 66 8.16 -2.74 -0.75
CA THR A 66 7.33 -1.86 -1.57
C THR A 66 7.13 -0.51 -0.90
N PHE A 67 6.76 -0.51 0.39
CA PHE A 67 6.58 0.73 1.15
C PHE A 67 7.88 1.53 1.27
N LYS A 68 9.02 0.85 1.50
CA LYS A 68 10.33 1.48 1.54
C LYS A 68 10.72 2.07 0.18
N ALA A 69 10.41 1.37 -0.92
CA ALA A 69 10.64 1.87 -2.27
C ALA A 69 9.78 3.10 -2.58
N ILE A 70 8.48 3.07 -2.23
CA ILE A 70 7.58 4.21 -2.39
C ILE A 70 8.07 5.40 -1.56
N SER A 71 8.40 5.20 -0.29
CA SER A 71 8.92 6.24 0.60
C SER A 71 10.21 6.87 0.07
N ASN A 72 11.17 6.05 -0.37
CA ASN A 72 12.41 6.53 -0.96
C ASN A 72 12.18 7.28 -2.28
N ASN A 73 11.29 6.81 -3.13
CA ASN A 73 10.95 7.49 -4.37
C ASN A 73 10.18 8.79 -4.13
N PHE A 74 9.36 8.86 -3.08
CA PHE A 74 8.67 10.07 -2.67
C PHE A 74 9.66 11.13 -2.16
N HIS A 75 10.64 10.73 -1.34
CA HIS A 75 11.73 11.62 -0.90
C HIS A 75 12.64 12.08 -2.04
N LYS A 76 12.78 11.27 -3.09
CA LYS A 76 13.54 11.62 -4.30
C LYS A 76 12.70 12.32 -5.36
N HIS A 77 11.38 12.39 -5.18
CA HIS A 77 10.48 12.91 -6.21
C HIS A 77 10.73 14.40 -6.41
N LEU A 78 10.93 14.80 -7.66
CA LEU A 78 11.21 16.18 -8.09
C LEU A 78 10.18 17.21 -7.60
N ALA A 79 8.99 16.77 -7.17
CA ALA A 79 7.95 17.63 -6.61
C ALA A 79 8.31 18.23 -5.24
N SER A 80 9.24 17.63 -4.48
CA SER A 80 9.74 18.22 -3.24
C SER A 80 10.95 19.13 -3.46
N ARG A 81 11.43 19.29 -4.71
CA ARG A 81 12.52 20.20 -5.03
C ARG A 81 11.94 21.59 -5.28
N PRO A 82 12.09 22.54 -4.35
CA PRO A 82 11.48 23.87 -4.47
C PRO A 82 11.92 24.62 -5.73
N THR A 83 13.10 24.30 -6.26
CA THR A 83 13.65 24.88 -7.49
C THR A 83 12.81 24.56 -8.73
N VAL A 84 12.27 23.35 -8.86
CA VAL A 84 11.49 22.95 -10.04
C VAL A 84 10.10 23.58 -10.00
N TYR A 85 9.48 23.62 -8.81
CA TYR A 85 8.21 24.31 -8.61
C TYR A 85 8.36 25.81 -8.89
N PHE A 86 9.42 26.45 -8.38
CA PHE A 86 9.69 27.86 -8.62
C PHE A 86 9.90 28.16 -10.10
N SER A 87 10.65 27.33 -10.84
CA SER A 87 10.83 27.54 -12.28
C SER A 87 9.54 27.40 -13.07
N HIS A 88 8.67 26.45 -12.71
CA HIS A 88 7.38 26.30 -13.38
C HIS A 88 6.42 27.44 -13.04
N ALA A 89 6.36 27.87 -11.78
CA ALA A 89 5.52 28.99 -11.35
C ALA A 89 6.01 30.33 -11.94
N ALA A 90 7.32 30.58 -11.95
CA ALA A 90 7.89 31.78 -12.56
C ALA A 90 7.66 31.80 -14.08
N GLY A 91 7.86 30.67 -14.75
CA GLY A 91 7.62 30.53 -16.19
C GLY A 91 6.15 30.75 -16.55
N SER A 92 5.20 30.15 -15.84
CA SER A 92 3.76 30.34 -16.10
C SER A 92 3.32 31.78 -15.83
N THR A 93 3.82 32.41 -14.78
CA THR A 93 3.53 33.81 -14.45
C THR A 93 4.07 34.76 -15.53
N ALA A 94 5.30 34.53 -16.02
CA ALA A 94 5.88 35.30 -17.11
C ALA A 94 5.07 35.13 -18.41
N PHE A 95 4.64 33.91 -18.72
CA PHE A 95 3.82 33.64 -19.90
C PHE A 95 2.47 34.36 -19.84
N PHE A 96 1.83 34.34 -18.66
CA PHE A 96 0.56 35.02 -18.43
C PHE A 96 0.70 36.55 -18.53
N ALA A 97 1.79 37.11 -18.00
CA ALA A 97 2.07 38.54 -18.11
C ALA A 97 2.28 38.95 -19.58
N ILE A 98 3.08 38.20 -20.34
CA ILE A 98 3.33 38.50 -21.76
C ILE A 98 2.05 38.39 -22.59
N THR A 99 1.29 37.31 -22.42
CA THR A 99 0.03 37.12 -23.14
C THR A 99 -1.03 38.15 -22.73
N GLY A 100 -1.10 38.52 -21.45
CA GLY A 100 -1.95 39.60 -20.97
C GLY A 100 -1.60 40.96 -21.57
N VAL A 101 -0.31 41.32 -21.60
CA VAL A 101 0.14 42.58 -22.23
C VAL A 101 -0.18 42.59 -23.72
N MET A 102 0.10 41.50 -24.44
CA MET A 102 -0.23 41.38 -25.86
C MET A 102 -1.74 41.50 -26.11
N PHE A 103 -2.55 40.83 -25.29
CA PHE A 103 -4.01 40.87 -25.41
C PHE A 103 -4.55 42.28 -25.16
N VAL A 104 -4.10 42.96 -24.11
CA VAL A 104 -4.51 44.34 -23.82
C VAL A 104 -4.03 45.29 -24.91
N SER A 105 -2.80 45.13 -25.40
CA SER A 105 -2.29 45.94 -26.50
C SER A 105 -3.14 45.77 -27.76
N VAL A 106 -3.48 44.55 -28.15
CA VAL A 106 -4.33 44.32 -29.34
C VAL A 106 -5.77 44.78 -29.09
N ALA A 107 -6.36 44.46 -27.95
CA ALA A 107 -7.75 44.81 -27.66
C ALA A 107 -7.99 46.32 -27.53
N VAL A 108 -7.00 47.10 -27.06
CA VAL A 108 -7.14 48.56 -26.88
C VAL A 108 -6.64 49.32 -28.10
N TRP A 109 -5.48 48.97 -28.66
CA TRP A 109 -4.89 49.75 -29.74
C TRP A 109 -5.47 49.41 -31.11
N LEU A 110 -5.84 48.15 -31.37
CA LEU A 110 -6.38 47.76 -32.68
C LEU A 110 -7.69 48.50 -33.00
N PRO A 111 -8.68 48.62 -32.08
CA PRO A 111 -9.86 49.44 -32.32
C PRO A 111 -9.53 50.93 -32.46
N LEU A 112 -8.58 51.46 -31.68
CA LEU A 112 -8.16 52.86 -31.77
C LEU A 112 -7.56 53.18 -33.14
N PHE A 113 -6.74 52.29 -33.69
CA PHE A 113 -6.18 52.42 -35.04
C PHE A 113 -7.26 52.29 -36.12
N MET A 114 -8.21 51.37 -35.98
CA MET A 114 -9.31 51.22 -36.94
C MET A 114 -10.22 52.45 -36.95
N VAL A 115 -10.54 53.02 -35.79
CA VAL A 115 -11.37 54.23 -35.68
C VAL A 115 -10.60 55.47 -36.15
N GLY A 116 -9.34 55.63 -35.75
CA GLY A 116 -8.50 56.76 -36.20
C GLY A 116 -8.27 56.77 -37.72
N ALA A 117 -8.15 55.61 -38.35
CA ALA A 117 -8.02 55.48 -39.80
C ALA A 117 -9.33 55.79 -40.58
N GLN A 118 -10.49 55.81 -39.92
CA GLN A 118 -11.76 56.22 -40.54
C GLN A 118 -11.98 57.74 -40.50
N TYR A 119 -11.20 58.47 -39.69
CA TYR A 119 -11.29 59.93 -39.53
C TYR A 119 -10.08 60.69 -40.09
N ALA A 120 -9.17 60.01 -40.79
CA ALA A 120 -8.03 60.58 -41.53
C ALA A 120 -8.26 60.45 -43.04
#